data_AF-A0A923EES2-F1
#
_entry.id   AF-A0A923EES2-F1
#
_cell.length_a   1.000
_cell.length_b   1.000
_cell.length_c   1.000
_cell.angle_alpha   90.00
_cell.angle_beta   90.00
_cell.angle_gamma   90.00
#
_symmetry.space_group_name_H-M   'P 1'
#
loop_
_entity.id
_entity.type
_entity.pdbx_description
1 polymer ?
#
loop_
_entity_poly.entity_id
_entity_poly.type
_entity_poly.pdbx_seq_one_letter_code
_entity_poly.pdbx_strand_id
1 'polypeptide(L)'
;MKHLLFVSCGRCGTVRLAQILRKKLPEEKYAVVHQMKYSRLANVIGNILYYVRGFDWLKEKLYLTIISSYRKGKHFVNTDPLTAMIIPESILNRPDTYIVHVQRDHDEFARSMVAFSHKRLKSRIAHNLIPFWQPGIIPLENQLRSNVHLKYRQVSVVKNQFFVDRYGELDNYFRVDMKDLFSSDRLAVLIKNTIGESIVISKEELSRKANES
;
A
#
# COMPACT_ATOMS: atom_id res chain seq x y z
N MET A 1 4.78 4.57 20.33
CA MET A 1 3.73 5.16 19.47
C MET A 1 3.46 4.17 18.36
N LYS A 2 2.33 3.46 18.38
CA LYS A 2 2.12 2.36 17.43
C LYS A 2 2.10 2.82 15.96
N HIS A 3 2.69 2.01 15.10
CA HIS A 3 2.66 2.15 13.64
C HIS A 3 1.95 0.92 13.05
N LEU A 4 0.89 1.13 12.28
CA LEU A 4 0.23 0.09 11.50
C LEU A 4 0.35 0.41 10.02
N LEU A 5 1.10 -0.40 9.28
CA LEU A 5 1.48 -0.13 7.90
C LEU A 5 0.85 -1.17 6.98
N PHE A 6 -0.13 -0.76 6.19
CA PHE A 6 -0.69 -1.60 5.14
C PHE A 6 0.12 -1.45 3.85
N VAL A 7 0.74 -2.55 3.43
CA VAL A 7 1.53 -2.63 2.19
C VAL A 7 0.80 -3.48 1.15
N SER A 8 0.89 -3.10 -0.11
CA SER A 8 0.33 -3.88 -1.22
C SER A 8 0.94 -3.45 -2.55
N CYS A 9 0.78 -4.26 -3.60
CA CYS A 9 1.19 -3.90 -4.96
C CYS A 9 0.30 -2.80 -5.59
N GLY A 10 -0.67 -2.27 -4.85
CA GLY A 10 -1.71 -1.35 -5.32
C GLY A 10 -2.99 -2.08 -5.75
N ARG A 11 -4.07 -1.33 -5.93
CA ARG A 11 -5.41 -1.89 -6.32
C ARG A 11 -5.97 -2.95 -5.36
N CYS A 12 -5.52 -2.96 -4.10
CA CYS A 12 -5.97 -3.87 -3.04
C CYS A 12 -7.00 -3.23 -2.07
N GLY A 13 -7.87 -2.33 -2.55
CA GLY A 13 -8.90 -1.71 -1.69
C GLY A 13 -8.39 -0.71 -0.65
N THR A 14 -7.12 -0.29 -0.71
CA THR A 14 -6.46 0.57 0.29
C THR A 14 -7.16 1.91 0.56
N VAL A 15 -7.83 2.50 -0.44
CA VAL A 15 -8.65 3.72 -0.24
C VAL A 15 -9.83 3.42 0.69
N ARG A 16 -10.54 2.31 0.44
CA ARG A 16 -11.70 1.90 1.23
C ARG A 16 -11.29 1.56 2.65
N LEU A 17 -10.18 0.85 2.79
CA LEU A 17 -9.55 0.57 4.08
C LEU A 17 -9.32 1.86 4.88
N ALA A 18 -8.73 2.88 4.27
CA ALA A 18 -8.51 4.17 4.92
C ALA A 18 -9.81 4.85 5.37
N GLN A 19 -10.86 4.79 4.55
CA GLN A 19 -12.17 5.36 4.87
C GLN A 19 -12.81 4.67 6.07
N ILE A 20 -12.77 3.33 6.11
CA ILE A 20 -13.30 2.56 7.24
C ILE A 20 -12.52 2.91 8.51
N LEU A 21 -11.19 2.86 8.46
CA LEU A 21 -10.36 3.10 9.63
C LEU A 21 -10.46 4.54 10.15
N ARG A 22 -10.59 5.55 9.29
CA ARG A 22 -10.87 6.93 9.70
C ARG A 22 -12.21 7.08 10.42
N LYS A 23 -13.23 6.34 9.98
CA LYS A 23 -14.56 6.39 10.58
C LYS A 23 -14.61 5.65 11.92
N LYS A 24 -13.82 4.59 12.09
CA LYS A 24 -13.93 3.65 13.22
C LYS A 24 -12.87 3.85 14.30
N LEU A 25 -11.73 4.44 13.98
CA LEU A 25 -10.67 4.70 14.96
C LEU A 25 -10.83 6.11 15.56
N PRO A 26 -10.58 6.29 16.87
CA PRO A 26 -10.63 7.61 17.50
C PRO A 26 -9.62 8.58 16.89
N GLU A 27 -10.10 9.71 16.33
CA GLU A 27 -9.27 10.64 15.58
C GLU A 27 -8.21 11.32 16.46
N GLU A 28 -8.53 11.57 17.73
CA GLU A 28 -7.61 12.13 18.72
C GLU A 28 -6.40 11.22 19.00
N LYS A 29 -6.55 9.90 18.83
CA LYS A 29 -5.52 8.90 19.09
C LYS A 29 -4.80 8.42 17.83
N TYR A 30 -5.48 8.40 16.68
CA TYR A 30 -4.97 7.81 15.43
C TYR A 30 -4.92 8.80 14.27
N ALA A 31 -3.79 8.81 13.56
CA ALA A 31 -3.62 9.46 12.26
C ALA A 31 -3.71 8.40 11.15
N VAL A 32 -4.88 8.30 10.50
CA VAL A 32 -5.12 7.37 9.40
C VAL A 32 -4.93 8.05 8.04
N VAL A 33 -3.91 7.63 7.29
CA VAL A 33 -3.47 8.32 6.08
C VAL A 33 -3.52 7.44 4.84
N HIS A 34 -3.91 8.06 3.72
CA HIS A 34 -3.94 7.47 2.39
C HIS A 34 -3.53 8.54 1.38
N GLN A 35 -2.59 8.22 0.49
CA GLN A 35 -1.99 9.17 -0.48
C GLN A 35 -1.35 10.40 0.17
N MET A 36 -0.19 10.18 0.80
CA MET A 36 0.59 11.26 1.39
C MET A 36 1.21 12.19 0.33
N LYS A 37 1.54 13.41 0.74
CA LYS A 37 2.36 14.33 -0.05
C LYS A 37 3.69 13.63 -0.36
N TYR A 38 4.11 13.68 -1.63
CA TYR A 38 5.32 13.03 -2.16
C TYR A 38 5.33 11.49 -2.19
N SER A 39 4.25 10.81 -1.82
CA SER A 39 4.13 9.34 -1.94
C SER A 39 4.39 8.83 -3.37
N ARG A 40 4.00 9.59 -4.39
CA ARG A 40 4.28 9.26 -5.80
C ARG A 40 5.77 9.27 -6.13
N LEU A 41 6.51 10.25 -5.60
CA LEU A 41 7.96 10.31 -5.75
C LEU A 41 8.60 9.14 -5.01
N ALA A 42 8.12 8.83 -3.80
CA ALA A 42 8.52 7.65 -3.05
C ALA A 42 8.29 6.34 -3.81
N ASN A 43 7.19 6.18 -4.54
CA ASN A 43 6.95 5.00 -5.37
C ASN A 43 7.98 4.88 -6.50
N VAL A 44 8.27 5.98 -7.20
CA VAL A 44 9.28 6.00 -8.27
C VAL A 44 10.66 5.65 -7.71
N ILE A 45 11.08 6.30 -6.62
CA ILE A 45 12.35 6.03 -5.95
C ILE A 45 12.40 4.59 -5.45
N GLY A 46 11.34 4.08 -4.83
CA GLY A 46 11.26 2.70 -4.35
C GLY A 46 11.41 1.67 -5.47
N ASN A 47 10.77 1.92 -6.63
CA ASN A 47 10.93 1.05 -7.80
C ASN A 47 12.34 1.15 -8.42
N ILE A 48 13.01 2.30 -8.34
CA ILE A 48 14.43 2.42 -8.76
C ILE A 48 15.33 1.64 -7.79
N LEU A 49 15.17 1.85 -6.48
CA LEU A 49 15.93 1.18 -5.42
C LEU A 49 15.68 -0.33 -5.36
N TYR A 50 14.63 -0.84 -6.00
CA TYR A 50 14.47 -2.28 -6.21
C TYR A 50 15.59 -2.85 -7.10
N TYR A 51 16.04 -2.09 -8.11
CA TYR A 51 17.12 -2.51 -9.01
C TYR A 51 18.52 -2.20 -8.48
N VAL A 52 18.64 -1.28 -7.51
CA VAL A 52 19.93 -0.88 -6.93
C VAL A 52 19.93 -1.12 -5.41
N ARG A 53 20.68 -2.12 -4.95
CA ARG A 53 20.80 -2.45 -3.52
C ARG A 53 21.58 -1.35 -2.78
N GLY A 54 21.31 -1.17 -1.47
CA GLY A 54 22.23 -0.45 -0.57
C GLY A 54 21.94 1.02 -0.23
N PHE A 55 20.67 1.47 -0.21
CA PHE A 55 20.32 2.88 0.06
C PHE A 55 19.32 3.08 1.21
N ASP A 56 19.52 2.41 2.36
CA ASP A 56 18.56 2.52 3.47
C ASP A 56 18.53 3.94 4.08
N TRP A 57 19.67 4.64 4.14
CA TRP A 57 19.72 6.04 4.58
C TRP A 57 18.82 6.97 3.76
N LEU A 58 18.71 6.71 2.44
CA LEU A 58 17.87 7.50 1.53
C LEU A 58 16.39 7.16 1.76
N LYS A 59 16.08 5.87 1.92
CA LYS A 59 14.73 5.40 2.28
C LYS A 59 14.30 6.04 3.60
N GLU A 60 15.18 6.06 4.59
CA GLU A 60 14.93 6.65 5.90
C GLU A 60 14.64 8.14 5.80
N LYS A 61 15.54 8.92 5.18
CA LYS A 61 15.36 10.36 5.00
C LYS A 61 14.05 10.67 4.28
N LEU A 62 13.77 9.97 3.18
CA LEU A 62 12.56 10.19 2.38
C LEU A 62 11.29 9.79 3.15
N TYR A 63 11.28 8.61 3.75
CA TYR A 63 10.11 8.08 4.46
C TYR A 63 9.78 8.94 5.68
N LEU A 64 10.77 9.27 6.52
CA LEU A 64 10.59 10.13 7.69
C LEU A 64 10.13 11.53 7.30
N THR A 65 10.64 12.10 6.21
CA THR A 65 10.18 13.39 5.67
C THR A 65 8.71 13.35 5.26
N ILE A 66 8.27 12.25 4.63
CA ILE A 66 6.88 12.07 4.22
C ILE A 66 5.95 11.94 5.42
N ILE A 67 6.29 11.06 6.38
CA ILE A 67 5.36 10.74 7.49
C ILE A 67 5.33 11.80 8.61
N SER A 68 6.39 12.61 8.75
CA SER A 68 6.51 13.61 9.84
C SER A 68 5.36 14.62 9.85
N SER A 69 4.88 14.99 8.65
CA SER A 69 3.76 15.92 8.48
C SER A 69 2.41 15.37 8.98
N TYR A 70 2.31 14.05 9.15
CA TYR A 70 1.05 13.36 9.45
C TYR A 70 0.96 12.78 10.85
N ARG A 71 2.07 12.33 11.45
CA ARG A 71 2.02 11.59 12.72
C ARG A 71 1.60 12.45 13.91
N LYS A 72 1.98 13.74 13.95
CA LYS A 72 1.63 14.78 14.97
C LYS A 72 1.23 14.26 16.37
N GLY A 73 2.04 13.41 17.01
CA GLY A 73 1.79 12.89 18.37
C GLY A 73 0.81 11.72 18.49
N LYS A 74 0.20 11.25 17.39
CA LYS A 74 -0.80 10.18 17.32
C LYS A 74 -0.17 8.85 16.91
N HIS A 75 -0.86 7.74 17.20
CA HIS A 75 -0.56 6.47 16.54
C HIS A 75 -0.76 6.59 15.03
N PHE A 76 0.10 5.96 14.25
CA PHE A 76 0.14 6.19 12.81
C PHE A 76 -0.38 4.96 12.05
N VAL A 77 -1.41 5.15 11.22
CA VAL A 77 -1.96 4.11 10.36
C VAL A 77 -1.77 4.53 8.90
N ASN A 78 -0.88 3.83 8.20
CA ASN A 78 -0.58 4.10 6.80
C ASN A 78 -1.27 3.08 5.90
N THR A 79 -2.10 3.55 4.99
CA THR A 79 -2.74 2.71 3.95
C THR A 79 -2.28 3.10 2.55
N ASP A 80 -1.21 3.88 2.42
CA ASP A 80 -0.70 4.36 1.14
C ASP A 80 0.30 3.35 0.53
N PRO A 81 -0.10 2.58 -0.50
CA PRO A 81 0.77 1.56 -1.08
C PRO A 81 2.01 2.16 -1.76
N LEU A 82 2.00 3.45 -2.10
CA LEU A 82 3.09 4.10 -2.82
C LEU A 82 4.35 4.30 -1.97
N THR A 83 4.23 4.22 -0.65
CA THR A 83 5.37 4.29 0.28
C THR A 83 5.93 2.92 0.67
N ALA A 84 5.26 1.84 0.27
CA ALA A 84 5.59 0.50 0.74
C ALA A 84 7.04 0.11 0.43
N MET A 85 7.56 0.42 -0.76
CA MET A 85 8.92 -0.01 -1.14
C MET A 85 10.06 0.80 -0.52
N ILE A 86 9.75 1.84 0.28
CA ILE A 86 10.75 2.71 0.91
C ILE A 86 10.68 2.74 2.44
N ILE A 87 9.96 1.80 3.07
CA ILE A 87 9.94 1.72 4.55
C ILE A 87 11.34 1.30 5.03
N PRO A 88 12.04 2.13 5.84
CA PRO A 88 13.43 1.88 6.26
C PRO A 88 13.50 0.89 7.44
N GLU A 89 14.67 0.29 7.68
CA GLU A 89 14.86 -0.68 8.79
C GLU A 89 14.58 -0.08 10.15
N SER A 90 14.92 1.20 10.33
CA SER A 90 14.67 1.94 11.57
C SER A 90 13.19 2.08 11.94
N ILE A 91 12.28 1.87 10.98
CA ILE A 91 10.83 1.75 11.21
C ILE A 91 10.42 0.30 11.36
N LEU A 92 10.90 -0.59 10.49
CA LEU A 92 10.52 -2.01 10.48
C LEU A 92 10.87 -2.72 11.80
N ASN A 93 12.05 -2.43 12.33
CA ASN A 93 12.59 -3.09 13.53
C ASN A 93 12.03 -2.53 14.84
N ARG A 94 11.06 -1.61 14.79
CA ARG A 94 10.43 -1.08 16.00
C ARG A 94 9.43 -2.09 16.55
N PRO A 95 9.45 -2.38 17.86
CA PRO A 95 8.53 -3.34 18.47
C PRO A 95 7.06 -2.90 18.42
N ASP A 96 6.80 -1.61 18.19
CA ASP A 96 5.46 -1.05 18.08
C ASP A 96 5.03 -0.79 16.62
N THR A 97 5.79 -1.30 15.64
CA THR A 97 5.39 -1.32 14.23
C THR A 97 4.74 -2.65 13.91
N TYR A 98 3.72 -2.63 13.05
CA TYR A 98 3.00 -3.79 12.54
C TYR A 98 2.80 -3.61 11.05
N ILE A 99 3.03 -4.66 10.26
CA ILE A 99 2.96 -4.63 8.81
C ILE A 99 1.87 -5.57 8.33
N VAL A 100 0.94 -5.06 7.56
CA VAL A 100 -0.15 -5.84 6.97
C VAL A 100 0.01 -5.85 5.47
N HIS A 101 0.47 -6.96 4.93
CA HIS A 101 0.58 -7.17 3.50
C HIS A 101 -0.75 -7.65 2.93
N VAL A 102 -1.44 -6.75 2.23
CA VAL A 102 -2.70 -7.04 1.55
C VAL A 102 -2.42 -7.47 0.11
N GLN A 103 -2.70 -8.74 -0.15
CA GLN A 103 -2.54 -9.33 -1.47
C GLN A 103 -3.85 -9.39 -2.24
N ARG A 104 -3.73 -9.50 -3.55
CA ARG A 104 -4.85 -9.73 -4.45
C ARG A 104 -4.39 -10.71 -5.51
N ASP A 105 -5.31 -11.54 -5.99
CA ASP A 105 -5.09 -12.37 -7.17
C ASP A 105 -4.43 -11.55 -8.30
N HIS A 106 -3.39 -12.13 -8.90
CA HIS A 106 -2.53 -11.42 -9.84
C HIS A 106 -3.27 -11.02 -11.12
N ASP A 107 -4.20 -11.86 -11.59
CA ASP A 107 -4.97 -11.60 -12.80
C ASP A 107 -6.08 -10.57 -12.54
N GLU A 108 -6.74 -10.64 -11.38
CA GLU A 108 -7.66 -9.58 -10.95
C GLU A 108 -6.96 -8.24 -10.75
N PHE A 109 -5.76 -8.23 -10.16
CA PHE A 109 -4.92 -7.05 -10.05
C PHE A 109 -4.63 -6.48 -11.44
N ALA A 110 -4.15 -7.32 -12.36
CA ALA A 110 -3.76 -6.91 -13.70
C ALA A 110 -4.94 -6.30 -14.46
N ARG A 111 -6.10 -6.97 -14.50
CA ARG A 111 -7.34 -6.42 -15.08
C ARG A 111 -7.70 -5.08 -14.45
N SER A 112 -7.67 -4.98 -13.12
CA SER A 112 -7.99 -3.73 -12.43
C SER A 112 -6.98 -2.61 -12.74
N MET A 113 -5.70 -2.94 -12.90
CA MET A 113 -4.64 -1.96 -13.14
C MET A 113 -4.68 -1.43 -14.57
N VAL A 114 -4.90 -2.30 -15.56
CA VAL A 114 -5.13 -1.90 -16.96
C VAL A 114 -6.29 -0.91 -17.00
N ALA A 115 -7.48 -1.30 -16.51
CA ALA A 115 -8.65 -0.42 -16.50
C ALA A 115 -8.37 0.93 -15.80
N PHE A 116 -7.66 0.91 -14.66
CA PHE A 116 -7.31 2.13 -13.94
C PHE A 116 -6.35 3.03 -14.71
N SER A 117 -5.37 2.46 -15.41
CA SER A 117 -4.36 3.20 -16.17
C SER A 117 -4.96 3.97 -17.34
N HIS A 118 -6.08 3.51 -17.91
CA HIS A 118 -6.77 4.20 -19.01
C HIS A 118 -7.86 5.18 -18.54
N LYS A 119 -8.42 5.00 -17.32
CA LYS A 119 -9.61 5.73 -16.85
C LYS A 119 -9.38 7.22 -16.55
N ARG A 120 -8.27 7.60 -15.93
CA ARG A 120 -8.00 9.00 -15.50
C ARG A 120 -6.75 9.54 -16.19
N LEU A 121 -6.77 10.79 -16.65
CA LEU A 121 -5.64 11.42 -17.34
C LEU A 121 -4.34 11.36 -16.51
N LYS A 122 -4.41 11.67 -15.21
CA LYS A 122 -3.26 11.58 -14.29
C LYS A 122 -2.71 10.15 -14.20
N SER A 123 -3.59 9.15 -14.14
CA SER A 123 -3.18 7.74 -14.15
C SER A 123 -2.56 7.36 -15.49
N ARG A 124 -3.15 7.81 -16.59
CA ARG A 124 -2.63 7.55 -17.94
C ARG A 124 -1.22 8.12 -18.10
N ILE A 125 -1.00 9.37 -17.68
CA ILE A 125 0.33 10.01 -17.68
C ILE A 125 1.29 9.21 -16.80
N ALA A 126 0.91 8.88 -15.57
CA ALA A 126 1.80 8.17 -14.65
C ALA A 126 2.22 6.80 -15.20
N HIS A 127 1.30 6.04 -15.77
CA HIS A 127 1.56 4.69 -16.28
C HIS A 127 2.21 4.64 -17.66
N ASN A 128 2.25 5.74 -18.42
CA ASN A 128 2.81 5.76 -19.77
C ASN A 128 4.01 6.68 -19.93
N LEU A 129 4.20 7.69 -19.08
CA LEU A 129 5.23 8.71 -19.29
C LEU A 129 6.23 8.80 -18.14
N ILE A 130 5.86 8.34 -16.94
CA ILE A 130 6.77 8.39 -15.78
C ILE A 130 7.58 7.08 -15.74
N PRO A 131 8.90 7.12 -15.99
CA PRO A 131 9.74 5.95 -15.88
C PRO A 131 9.73 5.42 -14.45
N PHE A 132 9.84 4.11 -14.28
CA PHE A 132 9.79 3.43 -12.98
C PHE A 132 8.50 3.70 -12.18
N TRP A 133 7.40 4.09 -12.82
CA TRP A 133 6.11 4.14 -12.15
C TRP A 133 5.65 2.76 -11.67
N GLN A 134 5.95 1.72 -12.45
CA GLN A 134 5.85 0.31 -12.08
C GLN A 134 7.15 -0.41 -12.49
N PRO A 135 7.59 -1.44 -11.74
CA PRO A 135 8.77 -2.22 -12.12
C PRO A 135 8.53 -2.95 -13.44
N GLY A 136 9.49 -2.89 -14.36
CA GLY A 136 9.45 -3.65 -15.62
C GLY A 136 8.42 -3.18 -16.66
N ILE A 137 7.81 -2.00 -16.49
CA ILE A 137 6.99 -1.32 -17.50
C ILE A 137 7.74 -0.09 -17.98
N ILE A 138 8.05 -0.03 -19.28
CA ILE A 138 8.72 1.14 -19.88
C ILE A 138 7.68 2.17 -20.35
N PRO A 139 8.06 3.46 -20.50
CA PRO A 139 7.18 4.47 -21.06
C PRO A 139 6.54 4.04 -22.39
N LEU A 140 5.28 4.44 -22.59
CA LEU A 140 4.40 4.14 -23.72
C LEU A 140 4.04 2.66 -23.92
N GLU A 141 4.65 1.72 -23.19
CA GLU A 141 4.41 0.29 -23.36
C GLU A 141 2.94 -0.09 -23.12
N ASN A 142 2.29 0.58 -22.18
CA ASN A 142 0.89 0.35 -21.84
C ASN A 142 -0.12 0.88 -22.89
N GLN A 143 0.32 1.69 -23.84
CA GLN A 143 -0.46 2.10 -25.01
C GLN A 143 -0.14 1.27 -26.25
N LEU A 144 1.12 0.85 -26.40
CA LEU A 144 1.63 0.28 -27.64
C LEU A 144 1.53 -1.26 -27.68
N ARG A 145 1.40 -1.95 -26.55
CA ARG A 145 1.42 -3.42 -26.49
C ARG A 145 0.10 -4.02 -26.02
N SER A 146 -0.40 -5.01 -26.77
CA SER A 146 -1.61 -5.76 -26.44
C SER A 146 -1.45 -6.66 -25.20
N ASN A 147 -0.22 -7.01 -24.81
CA ASN A 147 0.08 -7.92 -23.71
C ASN A 147 0.32 -7.23 -22.36
N VAL A 148 -0.06 -5.95 -22.21
CA VAL A 148 0.21 -5.20 -20.96
C VAL A 148 -0.44 -5.81 -19.71
N HIS A 149 -1.53 -6.55 -19.87
CA HIS A 149 -2.10 -7.36 -18.78
C HIS A 149 -1.08 -8.32 -18.17
N LEU A 150 -0.30 -9.03 -19.00
CA LEU A 150 0.74 -9.95 -18.53
C LEU A 150 1.86 -9.21 -17.80
N LYS A 151 2.19 -7.99 -18.24
CA LYS A 151 3.16 -7.12 -17.56
C LYS A 151 2.65 -6.69 -16.18
N TYR A 152 1.39 -6.27 -16.05
CA TYR A 152 0.85 -5.95 -14.73
C TYR A 152 0.74 -7.19 -13.83
N ARG A 153 0.47 -8.38 -14.39
CA ARG A 153 0.54 -9.63 -13.63
C ARG A 153 1.95 -9.84 -13.06
N GLN A 154 3.00 -9.66 -13.88
CA GLN A 154 4.40 -9.70 -13.45
C GLN A 154 4.72 -8.63 -12.39
N VAL A 155 4.22 -7.39 -12.54
CA VAL A 155 4.37 -6.34 -11.53
C VAL A 155 3.82 -6.78 -10.17
N SER A 156 2.65 -7.42 -10.17
CA SER A 156 2.04 -7.94 -8.94
C SER A 156 2.94 -9.00 -8.29
N VAL A 157 3.42 -9.97 -9.08
CA VAL A 157 4.34 -11.01 -8.60
C VAL A 157 5.60 -10.41 -8.01
N VAL A 158 6.28 -9.52 -8.75
CA VAL A 158 7.53 -8.87 -8.33
C VAL A 158 7.35 -8.09 -7.02
N LYS A 159 6.29 -7.27 -6.91
CA LYS A 159 6.05 -6.48 -5.70
C LYS A 159 5.68 -7.36 -4.51
N ASN A 160 4.81 -8.35 -4.71
CA ASN A 160 4.42 -9.26 -3.63
C ASN A 160 5.61 -10.07 -3.13
N GLN A 161 6.48 -10.55 -4.03
CA GLN A 161 7.71 -11.24 -3.64
C GLN A 161 8.64 -10.30 -2.87
N PHE A 162 8.86 -9.07 -3.35
CA PHE A 162 9.63 -8.07 -2.63
C PHE A 162 9.12 -7.85 -1.19
N PHE A 163 7.80 -7.77 -0.98
CA PHE A 163 7.24 -7.60 0.36
C PHE A 163 7.40 -8.85 1.24
N VAL A 164 7.39 -10.04 0.66
CA VAL A 164 7.67 -11.29 1.40
C VAL A 164 9.14 -11.33 1.78
N ASP A 165 10.06 -11.11 0.84
CA ASP A 165 11.50 -11.15 1.09
C ASP A 165 11.92 -10.08 2.11
N ARG A 166 11.28 -8.90 2.07
CA ARG A 166 11.65 -7.77 2.91
C ARG A 166 11.05 -7.81 4.32
N TYR A 167 9.84 -8.32 4.46
CA TYR A 167 9.08 -8.25 5.72
C TYR A 167 8.73 -9.61 6.30
N GLY A 168 8.87 -10.69 5.55
CA GLY A 168 8.37 -12.02 5.92
C GLY A 168 9.00 -12.61 7.17
N GLU A 169 10.24 -12.23 7.48
CA GLU A 169 10.97 -12.66 8.67
C GLU A 169 10.67 -11.83 9.93
N LEU A 170 9.79 -10.82 9.83
CA LEU A 170 9.44 -9.97 10.98
C LEU A 170 8.24 -10.58 11.74
N ASP A 171 8.35 -10.71 13.06
CA ASP A 171 7.28 -11.24 13.92
C ASP A 171 5.98 -10.42 13.86
N ASN A 172 6.09 -9.15 13.49
CA ASN A 172 5.00 -8.18 13.39
C ASN A 172 4.43 -8.06 11.96
N TYR A 173 4.72 -9.02 11.08
CA TYR A 173 4.23 -9.08 9.70
C TYR A 173 3.06 -10.04 9.54
N PHE A 174 1.98 -9.55 8.93
CA PHE A 174 0.77 -10.31 8.64
C PHE A 174 0.45 -10.25 7.16
N ARG A 175 0.28 -11.42 6.54
CA ARG A 175 -0.18 -11.55 5.16
C ARG A 175 -1.68 -11.84 5.13
N VAL A 176 -2.42 -11.12 4.30
CA VAL A 176 -3.87 -11.28 4.18
C VAL A 176 -4.31 -11.12 2.73
N ASP A 177 -5.24 -11.96 2.29
CA ASP A 177 -5.89 -11.79 0.99
C ASP A 177 -6.93 -10.66 1.04
N MET A 178 -7.01 -9.85 -0.01
CA MET A 178 -7.93 -8.72 -0.10
C MET A 178 -9.38 -9.19 0.04
N LYS A 179 -9.77 -10.31 -0.57
CA LYS A 179 -11.15 -10.80 -0.49
C LYS A 179 -11.48 -11.17 0.94
N ASP A 180 -10.59 -11.87 1.65
CA ASP A 180 -10.79 -12.18 3.07
C ASP A 180 -10.89 -10.90 3.91
N LEU A 181 -9.96 -9.96 3.72
CA LEU A 181 -9.95 -8.68 4.46
C LEU A 181 -11.28 -7.89 4.34
N PHE A 182 -11.99 -8.02 3.22
CA PHE A 182 -13.25 -7.31 2.93
C PHE A 182 -14.50 -8.21 2.91
N SER A 183 -14.43 -9.48 3.32
CA SER A 183 -15.60 -10.38 3.35
C SER A 183 -15.93 -10.92 4.73
N SER A 184 -15.00 -10.83 5.67
CA SER A 184 -15.12 -11.34 7.03
C SER A 184 -14.87 -10.25 8.07
N ASP A 185 -14.90 -10.63 9.35
CA ASP A 185 -14.47 -9.81 10.48
C ASP A 185 -12.94 -9.64 10.55
N ARG A 186 -12.19 -10.18 9.58
CA ARG A 186 -10.72 -10.21 9.55
C ARG A 186 -10.08 -8.85 9.77
N LEU A 187 -10.61 -7.78 9.19
CA LEU A 187 -10.08 -6.43 9.41
C LEU A 187 -10.23 -6.02 10.89
N ALA A 188 -11.39 -6.25 11.49
CA ALA A 188 -11.62 -5.91 12.90
C ALA A 188 -10.71 -6.71 13.84
N VAL A 189 -10.57 -8.02 13.59
CA VAL A 189 -9.65 -8.90 14.33
C VAL A 189 -8.21 -8.41 14.20
N LEU A 190 -7.78 -8.04 13.00
CA LEU A 190 -6.43 -7.54 12.75
C LEU A 190 -6.16 -6.24 13.52
N ILE A 191 -7.11 -5.31 13.51
CA ILE A 191 -7.00 -4.04 14.26
C ILE A 191 -6.89 -4.29 15.77
N LYS A 192 -7.71 -5.21 16.31
CA LYS A 192 -7.64 -5.60 17.71
C LYS A 192 -6.28 -6.21 18.06
N ASN A 193 -5.78 -7.12 17.24
CA ASN A 193 -4.53 -7.84 17.54
C ASN A 193 -3.27 -6.96 17.37
N THR A 194 -3.30 -5.95 16.50
CA THR A 194 -2.13 -5.08 16.25
C THR A 194 -2.13 -3.85 17.15
N ILE A 195 -3.20 -3.06 17.12
CA ILE A 195 -3.25 -1.77 17.81
C ILE A 195 -4.10 -1.80 19.08
N GLY A 196 -4.83 -2.89 19.35
CA GLY A 196 -5.59 -3.08 20.59
C GLY A 196 -7.00 -2.49 20.56
N GLU A 197 -7.42 -1.94 19.42
CA GLU A 197 -8.73 -1.30 19.28
C GLU A 197 -9.80 -2.29 18.85
N SER A 198 -10.96 -2.24 19.50
CA SER A 198 -12.12 -3.01 19.07
C SER A 198 -12.99 -2.12 18.18
N ILE A 199 -13.09 -2.47 16.90
CA ILE A 199 -13.93 -1.77 15.93
C ILE A 199 -15.04 -2.69 15.42
N VAL A 200 -16.23 -2.13 15.21
CA VAL A 200 -17.36 -2.84 14.60
C VAL A 200 -17.53 -2.35 13.17
N ILE A 201 -17.52 -3.27 12.21
CA ILE A 201 -17.64 -2.97 10.78
C ILE A 201 -18.79 -3.80 10.22
N SER A 202 -19.77 -3.17 9.59
CA SER A 202 -20.88 -3.91 8.99
C SER A 202 -20.48 -4.55 7.65
N LYS A 203 -21.19 -5.59 7.22
CA LYS A 203 -20.95 -6.24 5.91
C LYS A 203 -21.12 -5.26 4.75
N GLU A 204 -22.09 -4.35 4.86
CA GLU A 204 -22.35 -3.29 3.90
C GLU A 204 -21.19 -2.30 3.84
N GLU A 205 -20.54 -2.00 4.97
CA GLU A 205 -19.35 -1.17 4.97
C GLU A 205 -18.17 -1.85 4.27
N LEU A 206 -18.02 -3.16 4.40
CA LEU A 206 -16.93 -3.89 3.73
C LEU A 206 -17.14 -4.03 2.21
N SER A 207 -18.40 -4.17 1.76
CA SER A 207 -18.72 -4.41 0.34
C SER A 207 -18.75 -3.15 -0.54
N ARG A 208 -18.91 -1.96 0.06
CA ARG A 208 -18.91 -0.68 -0.69
C ARG A 208 -17.59 -0.42 -1.41
N LYS A 209 -17.66 -0.09 -2.71
CA LYS A 209 -16.47 0.36 -3.43
C LYS A 209 -16.05 1.75 -2.98
N ALA A 210 -14.76 2.04 -3.09
CA ALA A 210 -14.23 3.35 -2.78
C ALA A 210 -14.84 4.43 -3.72
N ASN A 211 -15.36 5.51 -3.12
CA ASN A 211 -16.04 6.66 -3.76
C ASN A 211 -17.49 6.42 -4.21
N GLU A 212 -18.12 5.33 -3.78
CA GLU A 212 -19.58 5.23 -3.75
C GLU A 212 -20.03 5.81 -2.41
N SER A 213 -20.59 7.02 -2.43
CA SER A 213 -21.20 7.70 -1.27
C SER A 213 -22.39 6.90 -0.76
#